data_AF-A0A2S1X877-F1
#
_entry.id   AF-A0A2S1X877-F1
#
_cell.length_a   1.000
_cell.length_b   1.000
_cell.length_c   1.000
_cell.angle_alpha   90.00
_cell.angle_beta   90.00
_cell.angle_gamma   90.00
#
_symmetry.space_group_name_H-M   'P 1'
#
loop_
_entity.id
_entity.type
_entity.pdbx_description
1 polymer ?
#
loop_
_entity_poly.entity_id
_entity_poly.type
_entity_poly.pdbx_seq_one_letter_code
_entity_poly.pdbx_strand_id
1 'polypeptide(L)' 'SADMALFYDWLGEKKTRGIGLAVMDMWKPFHTVTGARAPQAAILFDKFHIMRHLG' A
#
# COMPACT_ATOMS: atom_id res chain seq x y z
N SER A 1 6.46 3.37 8.82
CA SER A 1 5.18 3.92 8.33
C SER A 1 5.22 5.42 8.11
N ALA A 2 6.21 6.16 8.63
CA ALA A 2 6.37 7.60 8.33
C ALA A 2 6.52 7.87 6.81
N ASP A 3 7.30 7.04 6.11
CA ASP A 3 7.52 7.18 4.66
C ASP A 3 6.23 7.02 3.84
N MET A 4 5.33 6.14 4.27
CA MET A 4 4.03 5.97 3.61
C MET A 4 3.09 7.14 3.89
N ALA A 5 3.11 7.70 5.10
CA ALA A 5 2.33 8.90 5.39
C ALA A 5 2.79 10.06 4.51
N LEU A 6 4.10 10.28 4.40
CA LEU A 6 4.72 11.27 3.52
C LEU A 6 4.39 11.02 2.05
N PHE A 7 4.35 9.76 1.62
CA PHE A 7 3.93 9.40 0.27
C PHE A 7 2.49 9.84 -0.01
N TYR A 8 1.53 9.56 0.88
CA TYR A 8 0.15 9.99 0.70
C TYR A 8 -0.02 11.51 0.81
N ASP A 9 0.78 12.17 1.65
CA ASP A 9 0.83 13.64 1.74
C ASP A 9 1.32 14.25 0.41
N TRP A 10 2.40 13.72 -0.16
CA TRP A 10 2.92 14.13 -1.47
C TRP A 10 1.94 13.82 -2.61
N LEU A 11 1.30 12.65 -2.57
CA LEU A 11 0.34 12.22 -3.59
C LEU A 11 -0.91 13.12 -3.59
N GLY A 12 -1.31 13.56 -2.39
CA GLY A 12 -2.46 14.42 -2.17
C GLY A 12 -3.79 13.67 -2.30
N GLU A 13 -4.84 14.25 -1.73
CA GLU A 13 -6.12 13.57 -1.58
C GLU A 13 -6.78 13.20 -2.91
N LYS A 14 -6.72 14.10 -3.91
CA LYS A 14 -7.38 13.89 -5.21
C LYS A 14 -6.89 12.62 -5.89
N LYS A 15 -5.57 12.43 -5.92
CA LYS A 15 -4.96 11.24 -6.51
C LYS A 15 -5.17 10.02 -5.62
N THR A 16 -5.10 10.19 -4.31
CA THR A 16 -5.33 9.12 -3.33
C THR A 16 -6.73 8.50 -3.45
N ARG A 17 -7.77 9.32 -3.65
CA ARG A 17 -9.15 8.84 -3.89
C ARG A 17 -9.30 8.00 -5.17
N GLY A 18 -8.40 8.18 -6.14
CA GLY A 18 -8.39 7.39 -7.38
C GLY A 18 -7.74 6.01 -7.24
N ILE A 19 -7.15 5.70 -6.09
CA ILE A 19 -6.55 4.38 -5.85
C ILE A 19 -7.67 3.38 -5.58
N GLY A 20 -7.85 2.42 -6.50
CA GLY A 20 -8.79 1.30 -6.34
C GLY A 20 -8.15 0.00 -5.84
N LEU A 21 -6.83 -0.17 -6.02
CA LEU A 21 -6.09 -1.34 -5.60
C LEU A 21 -4.68 -0.94 -5.15
N ALA A 22 -4.31 -1.34 -3.94
CA ALA A 22 -2.96 -1.24 -3.41
C ALA A 22 -2.33 -2.63 -3.36
N VAL A 23 -1.33 -2.85 -4.21
CA VAL A 23 -0.50 -4.06 -4.18
C VAL A 23 0.71 -3.77 -3.31
N MET A 24 0.97 -4.59 -2.30
CA MET A 24 2.07 -4.36 -1.37
C MET A 24 2.74 -5.67 -0.93
N ASP A 25 4.07 -5.61 -0.77
CA ASP A 25 4.84 -6.67 -0.11
C ASP A 25 4.35 -6.81 1.35
N MET A 26 4.29 -8.02 1.87
CA MET A 26 3.59 -8.31 3.13
C MET A 26 4.17 -7.52 4.32
N TRP A 27 3.53 -6.42 4.74
CA TRP A 27 3.94 -5.70 5.95
C TRP A 27 2.83 -4.88 6.62
N LYS A 28 2.62 -5.11 7.93
CA LYS A 28 1.52 -4.54 8.74
C LYS A 28 1.45 -3.00 8.70
N PRO A 29 2.57 -2.26 8.90
CA PRO A 29 2.57 -0.80 8.78
C PRO A 29 2.09 -0.21 7.44
N PHE A 30 2.22 -0.91 6.30
CA PHE A 30 1.72 -0.40 5.02
C PHE A 30 0.20 -0.58 4.95
N HIS A 31 -0.30 -1.74 5.36
CA HIS A 31 -1.73 -2.00 5.49
C HIS A 31 -2.42 -0.93 6.36
N THR A 32 -1.88 -0.61 7.54
CA THR A 32 -2.50 0.39 8.43
C THR A 32 -2.58 1.77 7.79
N VAL A 33 -1.51 2.24 7.15
CA VAL A 33 -1.48 3.58 6.55
C VAL A 33 -2.36 3.63 5.31
N THR A 34 -2.32 2.60 4.46
CA THR A 34 -3.20 2.50 3.28
C THR A 34 -4.67 2.47 3.67
N GLY A 35 -5.04 1.69 4.70
CA GLY A 35 -6.42 1.67 5.19
C GLY A 35 -6.90 3.02 5.73
N ALA A 36 -6.00 3.80 6.35
CA ALA A 36 -6.34 5.14 6.83
C ALA A 36 -6.41 6.20 5.71
N ARG A 37 -5.53 6.12 4.71
CA ARG A 37 -5.38 7.15 3.67
C ARG A 37 -6.22 6.89 2.43
N ALA A 38 -6.43 5.63 2.06
CA ALA A 38 -7.17 5.18 0.90
C ALA A 38 -8.15 4.04 1.27
N PRO A 39 -9.15 4.29 2.13
CA PRO A 39 -10.06 3.26 2.62
C PRO A 39 -10.88 2.57 1.52
N GLN A 40 -11.01 3.20 0.34
CA GLN A 40 -11.69 2.62 -0.82
C GLN A 40 -10.84 1.61 -1.61
N ALA A 41 -9.52 1.56 -1.37
CA ALA A 41 -8.64 0.68 -2.11
C ALA A 41 -8.73 -0.74 -1.58
N ALA A 42 -8.90 -1.73 -2.47
CA ALA A 42 -8.64 -3.11 -2.12
C ALA A 42 -7.14 -3.30 -1.83
N ILE A 43 -6.78 -4.21 -0.94
CA ILE A 43 -5.39 -4.53 -0.62
C ILE A 43 -5.09 -5.94 -1.13
N LEU A 44 -4.09 -6.05 -2.02
CA LEU A 44 -3.58 -7.32 -2.51
C LEU A 44 -2.15 -7.50 -2.00
N PHE A 45 -1.95 -8.52 -1.16
CA PHE A 45 -0.62 -8.89 -0.71
C PHE A 45 0.13 -9.64 -1.82
N ASP A 46 1.31 -9.14 -2.14
CA ASP A 46 2.25 -9.79 -3.03
C ASP A 46 2.87 -11.01 -2.31
N LYS A 47 2.82 -12.17 -2.96
CA LYS A 47 3.56 -13.40 -2.58
C LYS A 47 4.79 -13.63 -3.47
N PHE A 48 5.09 -12.71 -4.37
CA PHE A 48 6.23 -12.77 -5.28
C PHE A 48 7.56 -12.75 -4.52
N HIS A 49 7.61 -12.17 -3.32
CA HIS A 49 8.79 -12.25 -2.45
C HIS A 49 9.19 -13.70 -2.13
N ILE A 50 8.20 -14.61 -1.97
CA ILE A 50 8.45 -16.04 -1.70
C ILE A 50 8.90 -16.76 -2.98
N MET A 51 8.37 -16.39 -4.15
CA MET A 51 8.68 -17.04 -5.42
C MET A 51 10.10 -16.76 -5.94
N ARG A 52 10.84 -15.80 -5.35
CA ARG A 52 12.27 -15.57 -5.65
C ARG A 52 13.24 -16.37 -4.79
N HIS A 53 12.75 -17.14 -3.80
CA HIS A 53 13.58 -17.93 -2.88
C HIS A 53 13.52 -19.45 -3.12
N LEU A 54 12.89 -19.90 -4.22
CA LEU A 54 12.91 -21.31 -4.67
C LEU A 54 13.89 -21.49 -5.85
N GLY A 55 15.09 -20.90 -5.72
CA GLY A 55 16.23 -21.17 -6.59
C GLY A 55 17.18 -22.17 -5.94
#